data_AF-A0A1Z4JR29-F1
#
_entry.id   AF-A0A1Z4JR29-F1
#
_cell.length_a   1.000
_cell.length_b   1.000
_cell.length_c   1.000
_cell.angle_alpha   90.00
_cell.angle_beta   90.00
_cell.angle_gamma   90.00
#
_symmetry.space_group_name_H-M   'P 1'
#
loop_
_entity.id
_entity.type
_entity.pdbx_description
1 polymer ?
#
loop_
_entity_poly.entity_id
_entity_poly.type
_entity_poly.pdbx_seq_one_letter_code
_entity_poly.pdbx_strand_id
1 'polypeptide(L)'
;MVSGKRVGTELREDRYQTRHINDGVNFLGVTFRQFKGKTLGMPEKQKVLNKLKEIRTWLKNHKQVSPETVINYLNPIIRGFGNYYRMGSSKRVMSYFDKQVWQTLWRWAKRRHPNKGRNWVKEKYFRTHQNRRWAFFARTRNRQGEPTFIYLFRAASIPIERHVKVEGTASPDDPSLNAYWMKRLTKFGKIRWENVSKLRKVAENQQWKCPLCGEHLFNGEVLHTHHRESVKAGGTDSINNLVHLHVTCHKHLHAGGVL
;
A
#
# COMPACT_ATOMS: atom_id res chain seq x y z
N MET A 1 -11.11 -36.96 18.56
CA MET A 1 -12.05 -36.48 17.54
C MET A 1 -12.99 -35.45 18.16
N VAL A 2 -12.76 -34.15 17.93
CA VAL A 2 -13.69 -33.09 18.36
C VAL A 2 -14.60 -32.81 17.16
N SER A 3 -15.72 -33.53 17.07
CA SER A 3 -16.64 -33.36 15.94
C SER A 3 -17.44 -32.06 16.10
N GLY A 4 -17.18 -31.07 15.25
CA GLY A 4 -18.04 -29.89 15.07
C GLY A 4 -19.34 -30.24 14.34
N LYS A 5 -20.19 -31.09 14.93
CA LYS A 5 -21.37 -31.67 14.27
C LYS A 5 -22.56 -30.72 14.03
N ARG A 6 -22.48 -29.43 14.40
CA ARG A 6 -23.62 -28.50 14.26
C ARG A 6 -23.68 -27.69 12.95
N VAL A 7 -22.60 -27.66 12.15
CA VAL A 7 -22.50 -26.74 10.99
C VAL A 7 -22.24 -27.46 9.66
N GLY A 8 -22.25 -28.81 9.62
CA GLY A 8 -22.05 -29.57 8.38
C GLY A 8 -20.66 -29.44 7.74
N THR A 9 -19.66 -28.96 8.49
CA THR A 9 -18.27 -28.81 8.03
C THR A 9 -17.31 -29.55 8.93
N GLU A 10 -16.38 -30.30 8.35
CA GLU A 10 -15.33 -31.02 9.07
C GLU A 10 -14.00 -30.28 9.04
N LEU A 11 -13.28 -30.29 10.17
CA LEU A 11 -11.93 -29.75 10.26
C LEU A 11 -10.95 -30.75 9.64
N ARG A 12 -10.24 -30.30 8.61
CA ARG A 12 -9.08 -30.99 8.02
C ARG A 12 -7.90 -31.08 8.98
N GLU A 13 -7.74 -32.19 9.70
CA GLU A 13 -6.70 -32.38 10.73
C GLU A 13 -5.26 -32.13 10.21
N ASP A 14 -5.00 -32.34 8.92
CA ASP A 14 -3.71 -32.06 8.26
C ASP A 14 -3.37 -30.56 8.18
N ARG A 15 -4.34 -29.67 8.39
CA ARG A 15 -4.19 -28.21 8.27
C ARG A 15 -4.17 -27.47 9.60
N TYR A 16 -4.36 -28.17 10.71
CA TYR A 16 -4.35 -27.57 12.05
C TYR A 16 -3.17 -28.09 12.85
N GLN A 17 -2.47 -27.17 13.51
CA GLN A 17 -1.40 -27.52 14.43
C GLN A 17 -1.45 -26.59 15.63
N THR A 18 -1.58 -27.18 16.82
CA THR A 18 -1.37 -26.46 18.07
C THR A 18 0.12 -26.21 18.25
N ARG A 19 0.52 -24.96 18.48
CA ARG A 19 1.92 -24.58 18.72
C ARG A 19 2.01 -23.75 19.99
N HIS A 20 3.14 -23.84 20.68
CA HIS A 20 3.42 -22.95 21.78
C HIS A 20 3.63 -21.51 21.26
N ILE A 21 3.18 -20.49 22.01
CA ILE A 21 3.26 -19.09 21.57
C ILE A 21 4.71 -18.60 21.37
N ASN A 22 5.67 -19.25 22.05
CA ASN A 22 7.11 -19.00 21.89
C ASN A 22 7.69 -19.59 20.60
N ASP A 23 7.05 -20.56 19.97
CA ASP A 23 7.48 -21.10 18.67
C ASP A 23 6.94 -20.22 17.54
N GLY A 24 5.74 -19.69 17.78
CA GLY A 24 5.04 -18.78 16.91
C GLY A 24 4.13 -19.47 15.91
N VAL A 25 3.15 -18.72 15.40
CA VAL A 25 2.14 -19.20 14.46
C VAL A 25 2.05 -18.27 13.27
N ASN A 26 1.93 -18.84 12.07
CA ASN A 26 1.71 -18.08 10.85
C ASN A 26 0.21 -17.93 10.62
N PHE A 27 -0.26 -16.70 10.45
CA PHE A 27 -1.64 -16.40 10.10
C PHE A 27 -1.67 -15.19 9.17
N LEU A 28 -2.38 -15.31 8.05
CA LEU A 28 -2.49 -14.26 7.01
C LEU A 28 -1.12 -13.65 6.65
N GLY A 29 -0.10 -14.49 6.43
CA GLY A 29 1.23 -14.02 6.04
C GLY A 29 2.01 -13.26 7.12
N VAL A 30 1.56 -13.29 8.38
CA VAL A 30 2.23 -12.73 9.55
C VAL A 30 2.59 -13.87 10.51
N THR A 31 3.82 -13.88 11.00
CA THR A 31 4.24 -14.74 12.11
C THR A 31 4.00 -14.02 13.42
N PHE A 32 3.12 -14.55 14.25
CA PHE A 32 2.89 -14.12 15.63
C PHE A 32 3.73 -14.96 16.57
N ARG A 33 4.59 -14.32 17.37
CA ARG A 33 5.46 -15.01 18.32
C ARG A 33 5.66 -14.18 19.58
N GLN A 34 5.67 -14.82 20.74
CA GLN A 34 5.98 -14.17 22.01
C GLN A 34 7.49 -14.16 22.27
N PHE A 35 8.00 -13.01 22.69
CA PHE A 35 9.37 -12.81 23.13
C PHE A 35 9.34 -12.12 24.49
N LYS A 36 9.83 -12.77 25.54
CA LYS A 36 9.88 -12.21 26.90
C LYS A 36 8.54 -11.59 27.34
N GLY A 37 7.45 -12.34 27.16
CA GLY A 37 6.08 -11.89 27.48
C GLY A 37 5.40 -10.98 26.43
N LYS A 38 6.13 -10.48 25.42
CA LYS A 38 5.56 -9.58 24.38
C LYS A 38 5.30 -10.30 23.07
N THR A 39 4.05 -10.29 22.60
CA THR A 39 3.68 -10.88 21.30
C THR A 39 3.94 -9.90 20.16
N LEU A 40 4.76 -10.32 19.19
CA LEU A 40 5.07 -9.55 18.00
C LEU A 40 4.52 -10.25 16.76
N GLY A 41 3.79 -9.49 15.94
CA GLY A 41 3.44 -9.89 14.58
C GLY A 41 4.52 -9.37 13.61
N MET A 42 5.20 -10.26 12.90
CA MET A 42 6.24 -9.93 11.92
C MET A 42 5.88 -10.52 10.56
N PRO A 43 6.34 -9.94 9.43
CA PRO A 43 6.12 -10.56 8.14
C PRO A 43 6.66 -12.00 8.11
N GLU A 44 5.86 -12.93 7.62
CA GLU A 44 6.25 -14.33 7.49
C GLU A 44 7.44 -14.46 6.55
N LYS A 45 8.49 -15.17 6.99
CA LYS A 45 9.74 -15.36 6.24
C LYS A 45 9.49 -15.82 4.81
N GLN A 46 8.62 -16.82 4.63
CA GLN A 46 8.36 -17.40 3.32
C GLN A 46 7.68 -16.41 2.36
N LYS A 47 6.77 -15.57 2.86
CA LYS A 47 6.11 -14.52 2.05
C LYS A 47 7.10 -13.48 1.55
N VAL A 48 8.04 -13.07 2.41
CA VAL A 48 9.13 -12.14 2.04
C VAL A 48 10.04 -12.76 0.98
N LEU A 49 10.46 -14.02 1.16
CA LEU A 49 11.32 -14.71 0.22
C LEU A 49 10.62 -14.93 -1.13
N ASN A 50 9.34 -15.31 -1.14
CA ASN A 50 8.56 -15.48 -2.36
C ASN A 50 8.44 -14.16 -3.12
N LYS A 51 8.15 -13.05 -2.43
CA LYS A 51 8.08 -11.73 -3.08
C LYS A 51 9.43 -11.29 -3.66
N LEU A 52 10.54 -11.58 -2.97
CA LEU A 52 11.88 -11.34 -3.51
C LEU A 52 12.19 -12.24 -4.72
N LYS A 53 11.75 -13.50 -4.70
CA LYS A 53 11.90 -14.43 -5.82
C LYS A 53 11.15 -13.92 -7.04
N GLU A 54 9.91 -13.46 -6.88
CA GLU A 54 9.10 -12.84 -7.94
C GLU A 54 9.83 -11.66 -8.59
N ILE A 55 10.32 -10.71 -7.79
CA ILE A 55 11.09 -9.54 -8.29
C ILE A 55 12.34 -9.98 -9.06
N ARG A 56 13.10 -10.95 -8.51
CA ARG A 56 14.31 -11.47 -9.16
C ARG A 56 14.00 -12.15 -10.49
N THR A 57 12.95 -12.97 -10.54
CA THR A 57 12.53 -13.67 -11.75
C THR A 57 12.11 -12.68 -12.82
N TRP A 58 11.31 -11.68 -12.45
CA TRP A 58 10.89 -10.64 -13.39
C TRP A 58 12.09 -9.89 -13.98
N LEU A 59 13.04 -9.45 -13.14
CA LEU A 59 14.27 -8.78 -13.61
C LEU A 59 15.17 -9.70 -14.46
N LYS A 60 15.18 -11.01 -14.19
CA LYS A 60 15.92 -12.00 -14.99
C LYS A 60 15.32 -12.16 -16.38
N ASN A 61 14.00 -12.06 -16.51
CA ASN A 61 13.30 -12.16 -17.79
C ASN A 61 13.33 -10.82 -18.56
N HIS A 62 13.36 -9.69 -17.84
CA HIS A 62 13.38 -8.34 -18.42
C HIS A 62 14.78 -7.75 -18.37
N LYS A 63 15.71 -8.36 -19.10
CA LYS A 63 17.14 -8.01 -19.06
C LYS A 63 17.47 -6.65 -19.67
N GLN A 64 16.70 -6.23 -20.66
CA GLN A 64 17.01 -5.09 -21.53
C GLN A 64 16.06 -3.90 -21.37
N VAL A 65 14.96 -4.04 -20.61
CA VAL A 65 13.98 -2.97 -20.36
C VAL A 65 14.60 -1.72 -19.76
N SER A 66 14.00 -0.55 -19.98
CA SER A 66 14.53 0.70 -19.45
C SER A 66 14.47 0.73 -17.90
N PRO A 67 15.33 1.51 -17.23
CA PRO A 67 15.24 1.73 -15.78
C PRO A 67 13.88 2.26 -15.35
N GLU A 68 13.25 3.06 -16.22
CA GLU A 68 11.92 3.59 -16.01
C GLU A 68 10.87 2.46 -15.94
N THR A 69 10.88 1.54 -16.90
CA THR A 69 9.98 0.37 -16.88
C THR A 69 10.19 -0.47 -15.62
N VAL A 70 11.44 -0.65 -15.18
CA VAL A 70 11.75 -1.35 -13.92
C VAL A 70 11.10 -0.65 -12.72
N ILE A 71 11.25 0.67 -12.62
CA ILE A 71 10.70 1.44 -11.49
C ILE A 71 9.17 1.41 -11.52
N ASN A 72 8.56 1.61 -12.69
CA ASN A 72 7.11 1.61 -12.84
C ASN A 72 6.49 0.25 -12.51
N TYR A 73 7.18 -0.85 -12.83
CA TYR A 73 6.73 -2.19 -12.47
C TYR A 73 6.93 -2.50 -10.98
N LEU A 74 8.10 -2.19 -10.42
CA LEU A 74 8.43 -2.57 -9.04
C LEU A 74 7.78 -1.68 -7.98
N ASN A 75 7.57 -0.38 -8.25
CA ASN A 75 7.07 0.56 -7.25
C ASN A 75 5.69 0.17 -6.68
N PRO A 76 4.67 -0.17 -7.50
CA PRO A 76 3.38 -0.62 -6.99
C PRO A 76 3.50 -1.89 -6.13
N ILE A 77 4.34 -2.85 -6.54
CA ILE A 77 4.57 -4.11 -5.84
C ILE A 77 5.22 -3.88 -4.47
N ILE A 78 6.31 -3.11 -4.44
CA ILE A 78 7.06 -2.80 -3.21
C ILE A 78 6.18 -1.98 -2.26
N ARG A 79 5.47 -0.98 -2.79
CA ARG A 79 4.56 -0.14 -2.00
C ARG A 79 3.43 -0.96 -1.39
N GLY A 80 2.75 -1.78 -2.20
CA GLY A 80 1.68 -2.65 -1.73
C GLY A 80 2.16 -3.63 -0.64
N PHE A 81 3.31 -4.26 -0.87
CA PHE A 81 3.91 -5.17 0.09
C PHE A 81 4.26 -4.49 1.42
N GLY A 82 4.88 -3.31 1.37
CA GLY A 82 5.20 -2.54 2.57
C GLY A 82 3.96 -2.03 3.30
N ASN A 83 2.93 -1.59 2.57
CA ASN A 83 1.67 -1.12 3.16
C ASN A 83 0.93 -2.26 3.87
N TYR A 84 0.91 -3.46 3.29
CA TYR A 84 0.30 -4.63 3.92
C TYR A 84 0.90 -4.93 5.30
N TYR A 85 2.23 -4.85 5.41
CA TYR A 85 2.96 -5.15 6.64
C TYR A 85 3.19 -3.95 7.57
N ARG A 86 2.58 -2.79 7.30
CA ARG A 86 2.81 -1.57 8.09
C ARG A 86 2.33 -1.65 9.54
N MET A 87 1.37 -2.53 9.83
CA MET A 87 0.75 -2.68 11.15
C MET A 87 1.59 -3.50 12.13
N GLY A 88 2.44 -4.38 11.60
CA GLY A 88 3.28 -5.27 12.40
C GLY A 88 4.64 -4.67 12.78
N SER A 89 5.42 -5.45 13.50
CA SER A 89 6.83 -5.18 13.80
C SER A 89 7.70 -5.50 12.57
N SER A 90 7.57 -4.70 11.51
CA SER A 90 8.08 -5.03 10.16
C SER A 90 9.32 -4.24 9.69
N LYS A 91 9.73 -3.16 10.38
CA LYS A 91 10.82 -2.26 9.91
C LYS A 91 12.12 -2.98 9.58
N ARG A 92 12.59 -3.89 10.45
CA ARG A 92 13.82 -4.65 10.22
C ARG A 92 13.70 -5.53 8.97
N VAL A 93 12.54 -6.17 8.80
CA VAL A 93 12.25 -7.04 7.65
C VAL A 93 12.13 -6.23 6.36
N MET A 94 11.50 -5.06 6.39
CA MET A 94 11.42 -4.16 5.23
C MET A 94 12.78 -3.60 4.84
N SER A 95 13.66 -3.29 5.80
CA SER A 95 15.04 -2.89 5.50
C SER A 95 15.84 -4.03 4.85
N TYR A 96 15.66 -5.27 5.32
CA TYR A 96 16.24 -6.44 4.67
C TYR A 96 15.70 -6.61 3.24
N PHE A 97 14.40 -6.48 3.06
CA PHE A 97 13.74 -6.55 1.75
C PHE A 97 14.32 -5.50 0.78
N ASP A 98 14.39 -4.23 1.20
CA ASP A 98 14.97 -3.14 0.40
C ASP A 98 16.43 -3.42 0.01
N LYS A 99 17.24 -3.96 0.95
CA LYS A 99 18.63 -4.36 0.68
C LYS A 99 18.69 -5.45 -0.39
N GLN A 100 17.82 -6.46 -0.30
CA GLN A 100 17.78 -7.56 -1.26
C GLN A 100 17.35 -7.08 -2.66
N VAL A 101 16.34 -6.22 -2.74
CA VAL A 101 15.91 -5.60 -4.01
C VAL A 101 17.06 -4.79 -4.62
N TRP A 102 17.74 -3.98 -3.82
CA TRP A 102 18.91 -3.21 -4.27
C TRP A 102 20.03 -4.12 -4.81
N GLN A 103 20.38 -5.20 -4.11
CA GLN A 103 21.40 -6.14 -4.57
C GLN A 103 21.04 -6.81 -5.90
N THR A 104 19.76 -7.11 -6.12
CA THR A 104 19.26 -7.64 -7.39
C THR A 104 19.36 -6.60 -8.50
N LEU A 105 18.98 -5.34 -8.24
CA LEU A 105 19.10 -4.25 -9.21
C LEU A 105 20.54 -3.92 -9.56
N TRP A 106 21.45 -3.96 -8.58
CA TRP A 106 22.89 -3.78 -8.82
C TRP A 106 23.44 -4.83 -9.79
N ARG A 107 23.08 -6.12 -9.59
CA ARG A 107 23.45 -7.20 -10.50
C ARG A 107 22.83 -7.02 -11.88
N TRP A 108 21.56 -6.63 -11.94
CA TRP A 108 20.87 -6.35 -13.20
C TRP A 108 21.56 -5.21 -13.97
N ALA A 109 21.92 -4.12 -13.30
CA ALA A 109 22.59 -2.96 -13.89
C ALA A 109 24.01 -3.30 -14.38
N LYS A 110 24.82 -3.98 -13.56
CA LYS A 110 26.17 -4.41 -13.95
C LYS A 110 26.17 -5.31 -15.18
N ARG A 111 25.27 -6.29 -15.25
CA ARG A 111 25.19 -7.25 -16.36
C ARG A 111 24.96 -6.55 -17.71
N ARG A 112 24.31 -5.39 -17.73
CA ARG A 112 24.04 -4.65 -18.98
C ARG A 112 25.27 -3.95 -19.54
N HIS A 113 26.33 -3.81 -18.74
CA HIS A 113 27.52 -3.06 -19.10
C HIS A 113 28.78 -3.84 -18.71
N PRO A 114 29.05 -4.99 -19.37
CA PRO A 114 30.21 -5.83 -19.05
C PRO A 114 31.54 -5.06 -19.19
N ASN A 115 31.60 -4.11 -20.12
CA ASN A 115 32.81 -3.34 -20.43
C ASN A 115 32.90 -2.00 -19.68
N LYS A 116 32.04 -1.74 -18.68
CA LYS A 116 32.06 -0.49 -17.91
C LYS A 116 32.41 -0.74 -16.44
N GLY A 117 33.19 0.17 -15.87
CA GLY A 117 33.57 0.14 -14.47
C GLY A 117 32.39 0.29 -13.52
N ARG A 118 32.58 -0.15 -12.26
CA ARG A 118 31.54 -0.10 -11.21
C ARG A 118 31.07 1.33 -10.92
N ASN A 119 31.98 2.30 -10.95
CA ASN A 119 31.65 3.72 -10.70
C ASN A 119 30.73 4.27 -11.79
N TRP A 120 31.02 3.98 -13.06
CA TRP A 120 30.15 4.37 -14.17
C TRP A 120 28.75 3.76 -14.05
N VAL A 121 28.65 2.48 -13.66
CA VAL A 121 27.34 1.82 -13.43
C VAL A 121 26.59 2.48 -12.26
N LYS A 122 27.31 2.82 -11.18
CA LYS A 122 26.73 3.55 -10.05
C LYS A 122 26.14 4.89 -10.51
N GLU A 123 26.91 5.71 -11.21
CA GLU A 123 26.49 7.04 -11.67
C GLU A 123 25.32 6.97 -12.66
N LYS A 124 25.29 5.95 -13.53
CA LYS A 124 24.23 5.79 -14.52
C LYS A 124 22.88 5.40 -13.91
N TYR A 125 22.87 4.58 -12.86
CA TYR A 125 21.65 3.96 -12.34
C TYR A 125 21.25 4.41 -10.93
N PHE A 126 22.17 5.02 -10.19
CA PHE A 126 21.97 5.34 -8.78
C PHE A 126 22.39 6.77 -8.46
N ARG A 127 21.60 7.44 -7.62
CA ARG A 127 21.86 8.82 -7.18
C ARG A 127 21.55 8.96 -5.69
N THR A 128 22.00 10.05 -5.09
CA THR A 128 21.54 10.47 -3.77
C THR A 128 20.16 11.12 -3.89
N HIS A 129 19.20 10.68 -3.08
CA HIS A 129 17.86 11.26 -3.03
C HIS A 129 17.33 11.20 -1.59
N GLN A 130 16.79 12.31 -1.07
CA GLN A 130 16.23 12.41 0.29
C GLN A 130 17.15 11.78 1.36
N ASN A 131 18.41 12.23 1.42
CA ASN A 131 19.48 11.74 2.30
C ASN A 131 19.86 10.26 2.14
N ARG A 132 19.34 9.57 1.13
CA ARG A 132 19.71 8.19 0.79
C ARG A 132 20.67 8.18 -0.38
N ARG A 133 21.90 7.71 -0.15
CA ARG A 133 22.82 7.31 -1.22
C ARG A 133 22.31 6.04 -1.90
N TRP A 134 22.69 5.83 -3.16
CA TRP A 134 22.36 4.63 -3.93
C TRP A 134 20.86 4.41 -4.18
N ALA A 135 20.08 5.48 -4.37
CA ALA A 135 18.70 5.38 -4.82
C ALA A 135 18.67 5.06 -6.33
N PHE A 136 18.09 3.92 -6.70
CA PHE A 136 17.90 3.54 -8.11
C PHE A 136 16.92 4.52 -8.76
N PHE A 137 17.29 5.09 -9.90
CA PHE A 137 16.51 6.16 -10.54
C PHE A 137 16.45 6.00 -12.06
N ALA A 138 15.49 6.70 -12.67
CA ALA A 138 15.39 6.86 -14.11
C ALA A 138 15.04 8.31 -14.46
N ARG A 139 15.50 8.78 -15.62
CA ARG A 139 14.97 9.97 -16.28
C ARG A 139 13.65 9.59 -16.96
N THR A 140 12.63 10.42 -16.83
CA THR A 140 11.33 10.27 -17.51
C THR A 140 10.79 11.66 -17.83
N ARG A 141 9.59 11.76 -18.40
CA ARG A 141 8.86 13.01 -18.64
C ARG A 141 7.56 13.00 -17.83
N ASN A 142 7.18 14.13 -17.29
CA ASN A 142 5.87 14.26 -16.64
C ASN A 142 4.74 14.33 -17.69
N ARG A 143 3.48 14.48 -17.24
CA ARG A 143 2.32 14.58 -18.15
C ARG A 143 2.39 15.79 -19.10
N GLN A 144 3.14 16.82 -18.72
CA GLN A 144 3.37 18.04 -19.50
C GLN A 144 4.58 17.93 -20.44
N GLY A 145 5.27 16.78 -20.47
CA GLY A 145 6.46 16.57 -21.31
C GLY A 145 7.78 17.03 -20.68
N GLU A 146 7.75 17.62 -19.48
CA GLU A 146 8.94 18.16 -18.81
C GLU A 146 9.84 17.05 -18.27
N PRO A 147 11.18 17.16 -18.44
CA PRO A 147 12.12 16.21 -17.88
C PRO A 147 12.01 16.11 -16.35
N THR A 148 11.87 14.89 -15.85
CA THR A 148 11.82 14.60 -14.41
C THR A 148 12.53 13.29 -14.09
N PHE A 149 12.61 12.97 -12.80
CA PHE A 149 13.21 11.75 -12.31
C PHE A 149 12.23 10.97 -11.46
N ILE A 150 12.19 9.66 -11.69
CA ILE A 150 11.51 8.72 -10.82
C ILE A 150 12.54 7.85 -10.10
N TYR A 151 12.16 7.40 -8.91
CA TYR A 151 13.02 6.64 -8.02
C TYR A 151 12.32 5.35 -7.58
N LEU A 152 13.12 4.32 -7.32
CA LEU A 152 12.60 3.11 -6.71
C LEU A 152 12.10 3.40 -5.29
N PHE A 153 10.87 2.99 -5.03
CA PHE A 153 10.23 3.12 -3.73
C PHE A 153 10.94 2.28 -2.67
N ARG A 154 10.95 2.78 -1.43
CA ARG A 154 11.59 2.14 -0.28
C ARG A 154 10.52 1.60 0.66
N ALA A 155 10.38 0.29 0.79
CA ALA A 155 9.38 -0.30 1.68
C ALA A 155 9.61 0.13 3.13
N ALA A 156 10.86 0.21 3.60
CA ALA A 156 11.19 0.62 4.96
C ALA A 156 10.89 2.09 5.27
N SER A 157 10.60 2.92 4.25
CA SER A 157 10.18 4.31 4.46
C SER A 157 8.77 4.42 5.02
N ILE A 158 7.90 3.42 4.75
CA ILE A 158 6.51 3.42 5.23
C ILE A 158 6.51 3.39 6.76
N PRO A 159 5.91 4.39 7.44
CA PRO A 159 5.86 4.41 8.90
C PRO A 159 5.03 3.23 9.44
N ILE A 160 5.48 2.66 10.56
CA ILE A 160 4.68 1.67 11.27
C ILE A 160 3.48 2.41 11.84
N GLU A 161 2.28 1.88 11.60
CA GLU A 161 1.06 2.41 12.17
C GLU A 161 0.33 1.29 12.91
N ARG A 162 0.28 1.41 14.24
CA ARG A 162 -0.39 0.44 15.07
C ARG A 162 -1.90 0.61 14.96
N HIS A 163 -2.61 -0.50 14.74
CA HIS A 163 -4.06 -0.51 14.80
C HIS A 163 -4.49 -0.19 16.24
N VAL A 164 -5.38 0.79 16.39
CA VAL A 164 -6.01 1.11 17.68
C VAL A 164 -7.21 0.21 17.80
N LYS A 165 -7.33 -0.59 18.87
CA LYS A 165 -8.51 -1.45 19.08
C LYS A 165 -9.78 -0.61 19.18
N VAL A 166 -10.93 -1.19 18.83
CA VAL A 166 -12.23 -0.57 19.16
C VAL A 166 -12.38 -0.58 20.68
N GLU A 167 -12.90 0.51 21.24
CA GLU A 167 -13.09 0.65 22.67
C GLU A 167 -14.27 -0.18 23.15
N GLY A 168 -14.05 -1.05 24.14
CA GLY A 168 -15.07 -1.89 24.75
C GLY A 168 -15.98 -2.59 23.74
N THR A 169 -17.28 -2.35 23.88
CA THR A 169 -18.36 -2.87 23.02
C THR A 169 -18.93 -1.80 22.09
N ALA A 170 -18.16 -0.74 21.80
CA ALA A 170 -18.60 0.33 20.90
C ALA A 170 -19.11 -0.25 19.58
N SER A 171 -20.37 0.03 19.26
CA SER A 171 -21.01 -0.37 18.01
C SER A 171 -20.97 0.79 17.01
N PRO A 172 -20.68 0.56 15.71
CA PRO A 172 -20.85 1.56 14.65
C PRO A 172 -22.26 2.14 14.57
N ASP A 173 -23.26 1.36 15.01
CA ASP A 173 -24.68 1.71 14.93
C ASP A 173 -25.17 2.50 16.16
N ASP A 174 -24.30 2.77 17.13
CA ASP A 174 -24.61 3.60 18.30
C ASP A 174 -24.50 5.09 17.93
N PRO A 175 -25.62 5.84 17.87
CA PRO A 175 -25.60 7.24 17.48
C PRO A 175 -24.79 8.12 18.44
N SER A 176 -24.70 7.74 19.72
CA SER A 176 -23.93 8.49 20.73
C SER A 176 -22.42 8.44 20.45
N LEU A 177 -21.96 7.43 19.69
CA LEU A 177 -20.56 7.23 19.32
C LEU A 177 -20.23 7.76 17.92
N ASN A 178 -21.13 8.54 17.30
CA ASN A 178 -20.92 9.05 15.93
C ASN A 178 -19.57 9.78 15.79
N ALA A 179 -19.25 10.71 16.70
CA ALA A 179 -18.00 11.46 16.67
C ALA A 179 -16.75 10.53 16.78
N TYR A 180 -16.84 9.48 17.61
CA TYR A 180 -15.79 8.48 17.76
C TYR A 180 -15.55 7.72 16.45
N TRP A 181 -16.62 7.25 15.80
CA TRP A 181 -16.54 6.53 14.53
C TRP A 181 -16.09 7.40 13.37
N MET A 182 -16.61 8.62 13.27
CA MET A 182 -16.18 9.63 12.28
C MET A 182 -14.66 9.87 12.38
N LYS A 183 -14.15 10.06 13.60
CA LYS A 183 -12.71 10.24 13.84
C LYS A 183 -11.88 9.02 13.41
N ARG A 184 -12.38 7.80 13.66
CA ARG A 184 -11.71 6.55 13.25
C ARG A 184 -11.72 6.37 11.73
N LEU A 185 -12.85 6.63 11.07
CA LEU A 185 -12.99 6.55 9.61
C LEU A 185 -12.11 7.59 8.90
N THR A 186 -12.07 8.82 9.41
CA THR A 186 -11.17 9.86 8.89
C THR A 186 -9.71 9.45 9.06
N LYS A 187 -9.33 8.90 10.21
CA LYS A 187 -7.97 8.37 10.42
C LYS A 187 -7.66 7.26 9.42
N PHE A 188 -8.58 6.31 9.20
CA PHE A 188 -8.43 5.27 8.20
C PHE A 188 -8.27 5.83 6.77
N GLY A 189 -9.05 6.84 6.41
CA GLY A 189 -8.95 7.54 5.13
C GLY A 189 -7.59 8.20 4.90
N LYS A 190 -7.09 8.90 5.92
CA LYS A 190 -5.74 9.50 5.93
C LYS A 190 -4.64 8.45 5.74
N ILE A 191 -4.85 7.23 6.24
CA ILE A 191 -3.91 6.11 6.10
C ILE A 191 -3.97 5.47 4.71
N ARG A 192 -5.19 5.35 4.15
CA ARG A 192 -5.45 4.71 2.84
C ARG A 192 -4.79 5.45 1.69
N TRP A 193 -4.76 6.78 1.74
CA TRP A 193 -4.19 7.62 0.70
C TRP A 193 -2.92 8.32 1.16
N GLU A 194 -1.89 8.38 0.30
CA GLU A 194 -0.66 9.13 0.60
C GLU A 194 -0.98 10.59 0.90
N ASN A 195 -0.25 11.22 1.83
CA ASN A 195 -0.46 12.62 2.25
C ASN A 195 -0.49 13.60 1.06
N VAL A 196 0.30 13.34 0.03
CA VAL A 196 0.40 14.18 -1.18
C VAL A 196 -0.58 13.79 -2.28
N SER A 197 -1.37 12.73 -2.10
CA SER A 197 -2.24 12.22 -3.14
C SER A 197 -3.37 13.19 -3.44
N LYS A 198 -3.69 13.32 -4.73
CA LYS A 198 -4.84 14.11 -5.20
C LYS A 198 -6.15 13.64 -4.55
N LEU A 199 -6.34 12.33 -4.45
CA LEU A 199 -7.54 11.72 -3.85
C LEU A 199 -7.72 12.14 -2.39
N ARG A 200 -6.65 12.16 -1.60
CA ARG A 200 -6.72 12.62 -0.21
C ARG A 200 -7.11 14.09 -0.10
N LYS A 201 -6.50 14.95 -0.91
CA LYS A 201 -6.81 16.38 -0.92
C LYS A 201 -8.27 16.65 -1.27
N VAL A 202 -8.82 15.93 -2.26
CA VAL A 202 -10.25 15.99 -2.59
C VAL A 202 -11.12 15.61 -1.38
N ALA A 203 -10.79 14.52 -0.68
CA ALA A 203 -11.53 14.11 0.51
C ALA A 203 -11.41 15.10 1.68
N GLU A 204 -10.25 15.72 1.87
CA GLU A 204 -10.04 16.77 2.86
C GLU A 204 -10.87 18.03 2.53
N ASN A 205 -10.96 18.42 1.26
CA ASN A 205 -11.77 19.56 0.81
C ASN A 205 -13.27 19.38 1.11
N GLN A 206 -13.79 18.15 1.01
CA GLN A 206 -15.18 17.83 1.36
C GLN A 206 -15.34 17.33 2.81
N GLN A 207 -14.35 17.62 3.68
CA GLN A 207 -14.38 17.28 5.11
C GLN A 207 -14.68 15.79 5.40
N TRP A 208 -14.23 14.90 4.51
CA TRP A 208 -14.46 13.45 4.59
C TRP A 208 -15.93 13.02 4.54
N LYS A 209 -16.81 13.89 4.06
CA LYS A 209 -18.24 13.61 3.87
C LYS A 209 -18.60 13.55 2.39
N CYS A 210 -19.59 12.72 2.07
CA CYS A 210 -20.23 12.72 0.77
C CYS A 210 -21.13 13.97 0.69
N PRO A 211 -20.99 14.85 -0.32
CA PRO A 211 -21.83 16.04 -0.43
C PRO A 211 -23.31 15.73 -0.68
N LEU A 212 -23.63 14.56 -1.26
CA LEU A 212 -25.02 14.19 -1.57
C LEU A 212 -25.79 13.66 -0.35
N CYS A 213 -25.23 12.70 0.39
CA CYS A 213 -25.93 12.10 1.54
C CYS A 213 -25.49 12.64 2.91
N GLY A 214 -24.41 13.43 2.97
CA GLY A 214 -23.86 13.97 4.22
C GLY A 214 -23.11 12.96 5.10
N GLU A 215 -23.19 11.66 4.80
CA GLU A 215 -22.47 10.60 5.51
C GLU A 215 -20.96 10.64 5.26
N HIS A 216 -20.19 9.97 6.11
CA HIS A 216 -18.74 9.81 5.90
C HIS A 216 -18.46 9.02 4.62
N LEU A 217 -17.41 9.40 3.88
CA LEU A 217 -16.97 8.73 2.64
C LEU A 217 -16.57 7.25 2.76
N PHE A 218 -16.51 6.72 3.98
CA PHE A 218 -16.10 5.33 4.22
C PHE A 218 -17.20 4.65 5.02
N ASN A 219 -18.35 4.47 4.38
CA ASN A 219 -19.49 3.72 4.92
C ASN A 219 -19.43 2.20 4.58
N GLY A 220 -18.37 1.76 3.89
CA GLY A 220 -18.20 0.38 3.44
C GLY A 220 -18.32 0.21 1.93
N GLU A 221 -18.89 1.18 1.21
CA GLU A 221 -18.95 1.18 -0.25
C GLU A 221 -17.59 1.49 -0.90
N VAL A 222 -17.47 1.10 -2.18
CA VAL A 222 -16.38 1.57 -3.03
C VAL A 222 -16.59 3.05 -3.33
N LEU A 223 -15.54 3.86 -3.19
CA LEU A 223 -15.64 5.28 -3.44
C LEU A 223 -15.39 5.60 -4.92
N HIS A 224 -16.25 6.41 -5.53
CA HIS A 224 -16.09 6.92 -6.89
C HIS A 224 -15.65 8.39 -6.87
N THR A 225 -14.72 8.75 -7.75
CA THR A 225 -14.33 10.16 -7.96
C THR A 225 -15.02 10.67 -9.22
N HIS A 226 -15.72 11.79 -9.08
CA HIS A 226 -16.51 12.44 -10.11
C HIS A 226 -16.00 13.86 -10.39
N HIS A 227 -16.20 14.36 -11.61
CA HIS A 227 -15.92 15.75 -11.98
C HIS A 227 -17.17 16.60 -11.82
N ARG A 228 -17.11 17.71 -11.06
CA ARG A 228 -18.24 18.65 -10.92
C ARG A 228 -18.65 19.23 -12.27
N GLU A 229 -17.66 19.71 -13.02
CA GLU A 229 -17.81 20.07 -14.42
C GLU A 229 -17.24 18.95 -15.29
N SER A 230 -18.05 18.42 -16.21
CA SER A 230 -17.60 17.35 -17.09
C SER A 230 -16.42 17.80 -17.96
N VAL A 231 -15.53 16.87 -18.29
CA VAL A 231 -14.38 17.14 -19.19
C VAL A 231 -14.85 17.63 -20.57
N LYS A 232 -16.02 17.15 -21.04
CA LYS A 232 -16.62 17.60 -22.31
C LYS A 232 -17.08 19.06 -22.25
N ALA A 233 -17.44 19.56 -21.07
CA ALA A 233 -17.85 20.94 -20.83
C ALA A 233 -16.69 21.87 -20.43
N GLY A 234 -15.43 21.42 -20.58
CA GLY A 234 -14.24 22.19 -20.23
C GLY A 234 -13.68 21.94 -18.83
N GLY A 235 -14.29 21.02 -18.06
CA GLY A 235 -13.84 20.68 -16.72
C GLY A 235 -12.43 20.07 -16.67
N THR A 236 -11.66 20.45 -15.66
CA THR A 236 -10.27 19.97 -15.48
C THR A 236 -10.16 18.83 -14.47
N ASP A 237 -9.07 18.08 -14.51
CA ASP A 237 -8.69 17.09 -13.47
C ASP A 237 -8.18 17.75 -12.16
N SER A 238 -8.46 19.03 -11.93
CA SER A 238 -7.98 19.77 -10.76
C SER A 238 -8.66 19.29 -9.47
N ILE A 239 -8.00 19.46 -8.32
CA ILE A 239 -8.55 19.04 -7.02
C ILE A 239 -9.89 19.73 -6.76
N ASN A 240 -10.05 20.97 -7.22
CA ASN A 240 -11.26 21.77 -7.00
C ASN A 240 -12.45 21.29 -7.85
N ASN A 241 -12.18 20.67 -9.00
CA ASN A 241 -13.22 20.13 -9.88
C ASN A 241 -13.56 18.65 -9.57
N LEU A 242 -12.83 18.00 -8.65
CA LEU A 242 -13.08 16.61 -8.29
C LEU A 242 -13.86 16.51 -6.99
N VAL A 243 -14.71 15.49 -6.90
CA VAL A 243 -15.52 15.18 -5.71
C VAL A 243 -15.60 13.68 -5.53
N HIS A 244 -15.55 13.18 -4.29
CA HIS A 244 -15.80 11.76 -4.03
C HIS A 244 -17.22 11.49 -3.57
N LEU A 245 -17.81 10.45 -4.12
CA LEU A 245 -19.18 10.01 -3.90
C LEU A 245 -19.22 8.51 -3.63
N HIS A 246 -20.19 8.08 -2.83
CA HIS A 246 -20.57 6.66 -2.74
C HIS A 246 -21.09 6.16 -4.09
N VAL A 247 -21.06 4.85 -4.33
CA VAL A 247 -21.50 4.29 -5.63
C VAL A 247 -22.96 4.64 -5.89
N THR A 248 -23.79 4.50 -4.85
CA THR A 248 -25.22 4.83 -4.86
C THR A 248 -25.45 6.32 -5.15
N CYS A 249 -24.75 7.20 -4.43
CA CYS A 249 -24.81 8.64 -4.61
C CYS A 249 -24.36 9.07 -6.02
N HIS A 250 -23.30 8.46 -6.55
CA HIS A 250 -22.82 8.73 -7.90
C HIS A 250 -23.84 8.30 -8.96
N LYS A 251 -24.50 7.14 -8.79
CA LYS A 251 -25.59 6.72 -9.69
C LYS A 251 -26.78 7.69 -9.64
N HIS A 252 -27.16 8.14 -8.45
CA HIS A 252 -28.24 9.11 -8.28
C HIS A 252 -27.94 10.44 -8.99
N LEU A 253 -26.70 10.92 -8.91
CA LEU A 253 -26.25 12.11 -9.62
C LEU A 253 -26.44 11.98 -11.15
N HIS A 254 -26.03 10.86 -11.75
CA HIS A 254 -26.23 10.60 -13.18
C HIS A 254 -27.70 10.41 -13.56
N ALA A 255 -28.58 10.09 -12.60
CA ALA A 255 -30.01 9.99 -12.80
C ALA A 255 -30.74 11.34 -12.67
N GLY A 256 -30.02 12.46 -12.59
CA GLY A 256 -30.58 13.81 -12.50
C GLY A 256 -30.56 14.43 -11.09
N GLY A 257 -29.87 13.80 -10.13
CA GLY A 257 -29.60 14.42 -8.83
C GLY A 257 -28.75 15.69 -8.95
N VAL A 258 -28.81 16.57 -7.95
CA VAL A 258 -28.01 17.81 -7.89
C VAL A 258 -26.99 17.71 -6.76
N LEU A 259 -25.77 18.17 -7.04
CA LEU A 259 -24.59 18.13 -6.17
C LEU A 259 -24.50 19.33 -5.23
#